data_AF-A0A2A7U7K0-F1
#
_entry.id   AF-A0A2A7U7K0-F1
#
_cell.length_a   1.000
_cell.length_b   1.000
_cell.length_c   1.000
_cell.angle_alpha   90.00
_cell.angle_beta   90.00
_cell.angle_gamma   90.00
#
_symmetry.space_group_name_H-M   'P 1'
#
loop_
_entity.id
_entity.type
_entity.pdbx_description
1 polymer ?
#
loop_
_entity_poly.entity_id
_entity_poly.type
_entity_poly.pdbx_seq_one_letter_code
_entity_poly.pdbx_strand_id
1 'polypeptide(L)'
;MRHLRLLFSFIKTIDLTYHAIGVGSLLLLFAKVIWFNEIPAPLPFMAKISAVFEGVLGSIVASYIFYIFCIYPSIFKDKKTSALFVSSILNEIIIGFQSYMNDVSKDITTESSIRDIRAAFLKISPYQRNAPLILNLSENKQLSHASWLQFFQYSNNLILNSIKKVMDSRLFLDAELIHILNQISNCKWFSIIQLYSSLNIHLNGSLFVNSQDNENQVCDDFYHLKELINNLEIIKSNLDRFIIK
;
A
#
# COMPACT_ATOMS: atom_id res chain seq x y z
N MET A 1 1.89 -8.38 31.90
CA MET A 1 0.83 -7.75 31.08
C MET A 1 1.21 -7.50 29.61
N ARG A 2 2.42 -7.01 29.28
CA ARG A 2 2.83 -6.73 27.88
C ARG A 2 2.84 -7.97 26.97
N HIS A 3 3.33 -9.11 27.46
CA HIS A 3 3.34 -10.37 26.69
C HIS A 3 1.94 -10.92 26.38
N LEU A 4 0.98 -10.75 27.29
CA LEU A 4 -0.42 -11.18 27.09
C LEU A 4 -1.12 -10.35 26.00
N ARG A 5 -0.84 -9.04 25.91
CA ARG A 5 -1.36 -8.19 24.83
C ARG A 5 -0.78 -8.55 23.45
N LEU A 6 0.49 -8.94 23.40
CA LEU A 6 1.13 -9.39 22.16
C LEU A 6 0.54 -10.72 21.69
N LEU A 7 0.35 -11.67 22.61
CA LEU A 7 -0.33 -12.94 22.32
C LEU A 7 -1.77 -12.74 21.85
N PHE A 8 -2.52 -11.83 22.49
CA PHE A 8 -3.90 -11.54 22.07
C PHE A 8 -3.96 -10.91 20.67
N SER A 9 -3.05 -9.98 20.37
CA SER A 9 -2.98 -9.34 19.05
C SER A 9 -2.53 -10.31 17.95
N PHE A 10 -1.67 -11.25 18.31
CA PHE A 10 -1.22 -12.36 17.45
C PHE A 10 -2.37 -13.32 17.12
N ILE A 11 -3.16 -13.70 18.13
CA ILE A 11 -4.35 -14.54 17.92
C ILE A 11 -5.38 -13.81 17.06
N LYS A 12 -5.60 -12.51 17.29
CA LYS A 12 -6.57 -11.70 16.54
C LYS A 12 -6.23 -11.53 15.05
N THR A 13 -4.99 -11.76 14.64
CA THR A 13 -4.57 -11.63 13.23
C THR A 13 -4.74 -12.91 12.42
N ILE A 14 -5.08 -14.04 13.07
CA ILE A 14 -5.41 -15.29 12.38
C ILE A 14 -6.76 -15.13 11.69
N ASP A 15 -6.90 -15.71 10.50
CA ASP A 15 -8.15 -15.74 9.74
C ASP A 15 -9.30 -16.33 10.60
N LEU A 16 -10.46 -15.68 10.53
CA LEU A 16 -11.68 -16.07 11.24
C LEU A 16 -12.05 -17.53 10.96
N THR A 17 -11.76 -18.03 9.76
CA THR A 17 -12.08 -19.39 9.33
C THR A 17 -11.37 -20.44 10.17
N TYR A 18 -10.07 -20.29 10.41
CA TYR A 18 -9.30 -21.23 11.22
C TYR A 18 -9.70 -21.15 12.70
N HIS A 19 -10.01 -19.95 13.19
CA HIS A 19 -10.56 -19.75 14.54
C HIS A 19 -11.90 -20.45 14.72
N ALA A 20 -12.82 -20.27 13.77
CA ALA A 20 -14.16 -20.83 13.84
C ALA A 20 -14.12 -22.37 13.88
N ILE A 21 -13.26 -23.00 13.07
CA ILE A 21 -13.10 -24.45 13.05
C ILE A 21 -12.46 -24.93 14.36
N GLY A 22 -11.33 -24.35 14.77
CA GLY A 22 -10.61 -24.79 15.98
C GLY A 22 -11.41 -24.60 17.26
N VAL A 23 -11.97 -23.40 17.45
CA VAL A 23 -12.81 -23.08 18.62
C VAL A 23 -14.13 -23.83 18.57
N GLY A 24 -14.74 -23.95 17.39
CA GLY A 24 -15.97 -24.73 17.20
C GLY A 24 -15.79 -26.19 17.56
N SER A 25 -14.71 -26.82 17.10
CA SER A 25 -14.37 -28.20 17.47
C SER A 25 -14.06 -28.34 18.96
N LEU A 26 -13.38 -27.37 19.58
CA LEU A 26 -13.13 -27.36 21.02
C LEU A 26 -14.43 -27.27 21.83
N LEU A 27 -15.33 -26.36 21.46
CA LEU A 27 -16.63 -26.19 22.12
C LEU A 27 -17.51 -27.44 21.96
N LEU A 28 -17.53 -28.06 20.77
CA LEU A 28 -18.22 -29.32 20.54
C LEU A 28 -17.64 -30.46 21.38
N LEU A 29 -16.31 -30.52 21.53
CA LEU A 29 -15.66 -31.51 22.37
C LEU A 29 -16.05 -31.31 23.85
N PHE A 30 -16.04 -30.08 24.36
CA PHE A 30 -16.49 -29.78 25.72
C PHE A 30 -17.96 -30.12 25.93
N ALA A 31 -18.84 -29.74 24.99
CA ALA A 31 -20.25 -30.07 25.04
C ALA A 31 -20.47 -31.59 25.08
N LYS A 32 -19.68 -32.34 24.30
CA LYS A 32 -19.70 -33.81 24.30
C LYS A 32 -19.30 -34.38 25.64
N VAL A 33 -18.16 -33.95 26.19
CA VAL A 33 -17.59 -34.49 27.43
C VAL A 33 -18.47 -34.19 28.64
N ILE A 34 -19.05 -32.98 28.71
CA ILE A 34 -19.82 -32.53 29.86
C ILE A 34 -21.27 -33.01 29.78
N TRP A 35 -21.93 -32.89 28.62
CA TRP A 35 -23.37 -33.18 28.51
C TRP A 35 -23.66 -34.54 27.86
N PHE A 36 -23.05 -34.84 26.72
CA PHE A 36 -23.43 -36.03 25.95
C PHE A 36 -22.91 -37.35 26.54
N ASN A 37 -21.83 -37.32 27.33
CA ASN A 37 -21.32 -38.52 28.01
C ASN A 37 -22.25 -39.02 29.12
N GLU A 38 -23.08 -38.16 29.71
CA GLU A 38 -24.03 -38.55 30.76
C GLU A 38 -25.27 -39.27 30.20
N ILE A 39 -25.54 -39.14 28.90
CA ILE A 39 -26.72 -39.74 28.27
C ILE A 39 -26.38 -41.18 27.83
N PRO A 40 -27.07 -42.21 28.36
CA PRO A 40 -26.81 -43.59 27.98
C PRO A 40 -27.12 -43.81 26.50
N ALA A 41 -26.21 -44.47 25.78
CA ALA A 41 -26.38 -44.71 24.36
C ALA A 41 -27.56 -45.67 24.10
N PRO A 42 -28.51 -45.31 23.23
CA PRO A 42 -29.68 -46.14 22.94
C PRO A 42 -29.33 -47.42 22.16
N LEU A 43 -28.19 -47.42 21.44
CA LEU A 43 -27.69 -48.55 20.68
C LEU A 43 -26.18 -48.75 20.94
N PRO A 44 -25.68 -49.99 21.05
CA PRO A 44 -24.27 -50.26 21.36
C PRO A 44 -23.31 -49.79 20.26
N PHE A 45 -23.78 -49.69 19.02
CA PHE A 45 -23.03 -49.13 17.89
C PHE A 45 -22.79 -47.61 18.04
N MET A 46 -23.76 -46.86 18.59
CA MET A 46 -23.63 -45.41 18.76
C MET A 46 -22.55 -45.03 19.78
N ALA A 47 -22.35 -45.87 20.80
CA ALA A 47 -21.24 -45.70 21.75
C ALA A 47 -19.87 -45.76 21.05
N LYS A 48 -19.70 -46.66 20.07
CA LYS A 48 -18.46 -46.77 19.29
C LYS A 48 -18.25 -45.56 18.37
N ILE A 49 -19.32 -45.08 17.70
CA ILE A 49 -19.22 -43.86 16.88
C ILE A 49 -18.85 -42.65 17.73
N SER A 50 -19.45 -42.51 18.91
CA SER A 50 -19.16 -41.40 19.82
C SER A 50 -17.68 -41.32 20.19
N ALA A 51 -17.04 -42.46 20.45
CA ALA A 51 -15.60 -42.53 20.71
C ALA A 51 -14.75 -42.14 19.48
N VAL A 52 -15.15 -42.57 18.28
CA VAL A 52 -14.48 -42.15 17.03
C VAL A 52 -14.62 -40.65 16.80
N PHE A 53 -15.82 -40.10 17.01
CA PHE A 53 -16.09 -38.68 16.86
C PHE A 53 -15.26 -37.83 17.83
N GLU A 54 -15.09 -38.28 19.07
CA GLU A 54 -14.19 -37.63 20.04
C GLU A 54 -12.73 -37.66 19.57
N GLY A 55 -12.26 -38.79 19.04
CA GLY A 55 -10.92 -38.88 18.44
C GLY A 55 -10.72 -37.91 17.28
N VAL A 56 -11.73 -37.76 16.41
CA VAL A 56 -11.71 -36.80 15.30
C VAL A 56 -11.67 -35.36 15.82
N LEU A 57 -12.55 -34.98 16.76
CA LEU A 57 -12.52 -33.64 17.35
C LEU A 57 -11.20 -33.34 18.05
N GLY A 58 -10.67 -34.30 18.81
CA GLY A 58 -9.35 -34.20 19.45
C GLY A 58 -8.24 -33.98 18.43
N SER A 59 -8.27 -34.69 17.29
CA SER A 59 -7.30 -34.52 16.21
C SER A 59 -7.37 -33.12 15.56
N ILE A 60 -8.58 -32.56 15.40
CA ILE A 60 -8.78 -31.21 14.86
C ILE A 60 -8.24 -30.18 15.84
N VAL A 61 -8.55 -30.31 17.14
CA VAL A 61 -8.04 -29.41 18.19
C VAL A 61 -6.52 -29.48 18.27
N ALA A 62 -5.93 -30.69 18.23
CA ALA A 62 -4.48 -30.86 18.22
C ALA A 62 -3.83 -30.22 16.98
N SER A 63 -4.43 -30.39 15.81
CA SER A 63 -3.97 -29.77 14.56
C SER A 63 -4.07 -28.24 14.61
N TYR A 64 -5.11 -27.71 15.23
CA TYR A 64 -5.28 -26.27 15.42
C TYR A 64 -4.24 -25.67 16.39
N ILE A 65 -3.99 -26.35 17.51
CA ILE A 65 -2.90 -25.97 18.44
C ILE A 65 -1.56 -26.00 17.71
N PHE A 66 -1.28 -27.07 16.97
CA PHE A 66 -0.06 -27.19 16.16
C PHE A 66 0.06 -26.05 15.15
N TYR A 67 -1.02 -25.71 14.44
CA TYR A 67 -1.03 -24.59 13.51
C TYR A 67 -0.68 -23.27 14.20
N ILE A 68 -1.31 -22.97 15.34
CA ILE A 68 -1.08 -21.71 16.08
C ILE A 68 0.34 -21.58 16.61
N PHE A 69 0.92 -22.66 17.13
CA PHE A 69 2.22 -22.61 17.80
C PHE A 69 3.40 -22.90 16.88
N CYS A 70 3.23 -23.75 15.87
CA CYS A 70 4.33 -24.18 15.00
C CYS A 70 4.34 -23.47 13.65
N ILE A 71 3.17 -23.17 13.07
CA ILE A 71 3.07 -22.65 11.69
C ILE A 71 2.82 -21.15 11.68
N TYR A 72 1.81 -20.68 12.40
CA TYR A 72 1.40 -19.29 12.34
C TYR A 72 2.47 -18.27 12.79
N PRO A 73 3.40 -18.56 13.75
CA PRO A 73 4.44 -17.61 14.13
C PRO A 73 5.42 -17.30 13.00
N SER A 74 5.80 -18.29 12.19
CA SER A 74 6.69 -18.07 11.04
C SER A 74 5.96 -17.25 9.96
N ILE A 75 4.72 -17.61 9.63
CA ILE A 75 3.88 -16.85 8.69
C ILE A 75 3.71 -15.40 9.15
N PHE A 76 3.43 -15.18 10.44
CA PHE A 76 3.27 -13.84 11.00
C PHE A 76 4.57 -13.02 10.92
N LYS A 77 5.71 -13.65 11.24
CA LYS A 77 7.03 -12.99 11.14
C LYS A 77 7.34 -12.57 9.71
N ASP A 78 7.06 -13.45 8.74
CA ASP A 78 7.29 -13.18 7.32
C ASP A 78 6.36 -12.08 6.81
N LYS A 79 5.06 -12.15 7.13
CA LYS A 79 4.09 -11.09 6.80
C LYS A 79 4.48 -9.75 7.43
N LYS A 80 4.90 -9.74 8.70
CA LYS A 80 5.34 -8.51 9.38
C LYS A 80 6.57 -7.90 8.72
N THR A 81 7.57 -8.72 8.39
CA THR A 81 8.80 -8.25 7.75
C THR A 81 8.49 -7.69 6.35
N SER A 82 7.63 -8.39 5.60
CA SER A 82 7.15 -7.94 4.30
C SER A 82 6.40 -6.63 4.40
N ALA A 83 5.45 -6.52 5.34
CA ALA A 83 4.66 -5.31 5.56
C ALA A 83 5.54 -4.11 5.93
N LEU A 84 6.57 -4.30 6.76
CA LEU A 84 7.52 -3.22 7.10
C LEU A 84 8.25 -2.69 5.87
N PHE A 85 8.76 -3.59 5.03
CA PHE A 85 9.46 -3.20 3.81
C PHE A 85 8.53 -2.48 2.83
N VAL A 86 7.34 -3.06 2.58
CA VAL A 86 6.32 -2.47 1.71
C VAL A 86 5.91 -1.10 2.24
N SER A 87 5.53 -0.97 3.52
CA SER A 87 5.13 0.29 4.13
C SER A 87 6.24 1.36 4.02
N SER A 88 7.50 0.99 4.20
CA SER A 88 8.63 1.91 4.03
C SER A 88 8.69 2.50 2.63
N ILE A 89 8.57 1.67 1.58
CA ILE A 89 8.64 2.17 0.21
C ILE A 89 7.36 2.92 -0.17
N LEU A 90 6.18 2.48 0.28
CA LEU A 90 4.94 3.25 0.10
C LEU A 90 5.06 4.65 0.73
N ASN A 91 5.70 4.74 1.89
CA ASN A 91 5.98 6.00 2.55
C ASN A 91 6.96 6.87 1.74
N GLU A 92 7.99 6.28 1.13
CA GLU A 92 8.89 7.00 0.21
C GLU A 92 8.12 7.58 -0.98
N ILE A 93 7.16 6.84 -1.55
CA ILE A 93 6.31 7.32 -2.66
C ILE A 93 5.43 8.48 -2.21
N ILE A 94 4.72 8.33 -1.08
CA ILE A 94 3.78 9.33 -0.57
C ILE A 94 4.52 10.61 -0.17
N ILE A 95 5.56 10.50 0.66
CA ILE A 95 6.35 11.66 1.10
C ILE A 95 7.07 12.30 -0.10
N GLY A 96 7.64 11.48 -0.99
CA GLY A 96 8.28 11.96 -2.21
C GLY A 96 7.34 12.78 -3.07
N PHE A 97 6.10 12.33 -3.23
CA PHE A 97 5.07 13.07 -3.97
C PHE A 97 4.56 14.31 -3.22
N GLN A 98 4.42 14.26 -1.90
CA GLN A 98 4.08 15.44 -1.11
C GLN A 98 5.15 16.52 -1.24
N SER A 99 6.44 16.14 -1.20
CA SER A 99 7.55 17.06 -1.49
C SER A 99 7.45 17.60 -2.91
N TYR A 100 7.15 16.74 -3.89
CA TYR A 100 6.97 17.13 -5.29
C TYR A 100 5.84 18.17 -5.46
N MET A 101 4.69 17.99 -4.79
CA MET A 101 3.62 19.00 -4.80
C MET A 101 4.04 20.32 -4.15
N ASN A 102 4.69 20.25 -2.99
CA ASN A 102 5.17 21.45 -2.29
C ASN A 102 6.19 22.25 -3.11
N ASP A 103 7.02 21.54 -3.88
CA ASP A 103 8.00 22.10 -4.81
C ASP A 103 7.32 22.80 -6.01
N VAL A 104 6.18 22.28 -6.48
CA VAL A 104 5.34 22.90 -7.52
C VAL A 104 4.68 24.17 -6.98
N SER A 105 4.05 24.10 -5.82
CA SER A 105 3.49 25.26 -5.13
C SER A 105 3.25 24.95 -3.65
N LYS A 106 3.62 25.89 -2.78
CA LYS A 106 3.32 25.81 -1.34
C LYS A 106 1.83 25.87 -1.02
N ASP A 107 1.02 26.33 -1.96
CA ASP A 107 -0.43 26.48 -1.81
C ASP A 107 -1.18 25.18 -2.14
N ILE A 108 -0.51 24.18 -2.76
CA ILE A 108 -1.12 22.89 -3.07
C ILE A 108 -0.98 21.96 -1.88
N THR A 109 -2.10 21.37 -1.47
CA THR A 109 -2.19 20.32 -0.45
C THR A 109 -2.88 19.08 -1.03
N THR A 110 -2.98 18.01 -0.22
CA THR A 110 -3.70 16.78 -0.59
C THR A 110 -5.18 17.02 -0.89
N GLU A 111 -5.79 18.04 -0.29
CA GLU A 111 -7.19 18.43 -0.45
C GLU A 111 -7.43 19.43 -1.60
N SER A 112 -6.36 19.93 -2.23
CA SER A 112 -6.49 20.92 -3.31
C SER A 112 -7.32 20.40 -4.47
N SER A 113 -8.17 21.29 -4.99
CA SER A 113 -9.01 21.02 -6.16
C SER A 113 -8.20 21.11 -7.46
N ILE A 114 -8.78 20.59 -8.54
CA ILE A 114 -8.21 20.72 -9.88
C ILE A 114 -7.95 22.18 -10.29
N ARG A 115 -8.77 23.12 -9.80
CA ARG A 115 -8.61 24.57 -10.08
C ARG A 115 -7.36 25.13 -9.44
N ASP A 116 -7.05 24.70 -8.22
CA ASP A 116 -5.87 25.15 -7.47
C ASP A 116 -4.59 24.64 -8.14
N ILE A 117 -4.61 23.39 -8.61
CA ILE A 117 -3.52 22.81 -9.40
C ILE A 117 -3.33 23.59 -10.70
N ARG A 118 -4.39 23.84 -11.48
CA ARG A 118 -4.30 24.65 -12.70
C ARG A 118 -3.72 26.04 -12.42
N ALA A 119 -4.15 26.69 -11.34
CA ALA A 119 -3.64 28.00 -10.94
C ALA A 119 -2.15 27.99 -10.57
N ALA A 120 -1.65 26.92 -9.97
CA ALA A 120 -0.22 26.74 -9.71
C ALA A 120 0.57 26.53 -11.01
N PHE A 121 0.08 25.65 -11.88
CA PHE A 121 0.77 25.34 -13.14
C PHE A 121 0.77 26.51 -14.14
N LEU A 122 -0.16 27.45 -14.05
CA LEU A 122 -0.12 28.71 -14.81
C LEU A 122 1.12 29.56 -14.50
N LYS A 123 1.68 29.45 -13.29
CA LYS A 123 2.89 30.19 -12.89
C LYS A 123 4.17 29.50 -13.36
N ILE A 124 4.08 28.28 -13.89
CA ILE A 124 5.22 27.44 -14.24
C ILE A 124 5.47 27.49 -15.74
N SER A 125 6.68 27.94 -16.11
CA SER A 125 7.17 27.84 -17.48
C SER A 125 8.03 26.57 -17.65
N PRO A 126 7.68 25.63 -18.54
CA PRO A 126 8.31 24.30 -18.64
C PRO A 126 9.82 24.31 -18.79
N TYR A 127 10.36 25.28 -19.54
CA TYR A 127 11.78 25.36 -19.88
C TYR A 127 12.56 26.34 -19.00
N GLN A 128 11.89 27.04 -18.08
CA GLN A 128 12.55 28.00 -17.20
C GLN A 128 13.45 27.27 -16.20
N ARG A 129 14.71 27.69 -16.12
CA ARG A 129 15.72 27.13 -15.22
C ARG A 129 15.65 27.74 -13.83
N ASN A 130 14.50 27.61 -13.19
CA ASN A 130 14.25 28.04 -11.81
C ASN A 130 13.53 26.97 -10.98
N ALA A 131 13.51 25.72 -11.46
CA ALA A 131 12.96 24.61 -10.69
C ALA A 131 13.83 24.36 -9.44
N PRO A 132 13.25 23.78 -8.37
CA PRO A 132 13.96 23.57 -7.11
C PRO A 132 15.12 22.57 -7.22
N LEU A 133 15.12 21.72 -8.25
CA LEU A 133 16.23 20.80 -8.51
C LEU A 133 17.49 21.53 -8.97
N ILE A 134 18.60 21.29 -8.27
CA ILE A 134 19.93 21.82 -8.61
C ILE A 134 20.68 20.74 -9.39
N LEU A 135 21.17 21.08 -10.58
CA LEU A 135 21.92 20.15 -11.44
C LEU A 135 23.41 20.19 -11.15
N ASN A 136 24.00 21.39 -11.13
CA ASN A 136 25.43 21.59 -11.01
C ASN A 136 25.74 22.89 -10.27
N LEU A 137 26.92 22.94 -9.66
CA LEU A 137 27.54 24.20 -9.24
C LEU A 137 28.41 24.69 -10.40
N SER A 138 28.07 25.84 -10.98
CA SER A 138 28.88 26.49 -12.01
C SER A 138 30.24 26.88 -11.45
N GLU A 139 31.26 27.01 -12.33
CA GLU A 139 32.61 27.47 -11.98
C GLU A 139 32.59 28.82 -11.24
N ASN A 140 31.58 29.64 -11.49
CA ASN A 140 31.35 30.92 -10.81
C ASN A 140 30.66 30.78 -9.43
N LYS A 141 30.60 29.59 -8.84
CA LYS A 141 29.85 29.24 -7.60
C LYS A 141 28.34 29.53 -7.65
N GLN A 142 27.78 29.69 -8.84
CA GLN A 142 26.32 29.85 -9.03
C GLN A 142 25.66 28.49 -9.18
N LEU A 143 24.54 28.29 -8.49
CA LEU A 143 23.73 27.07 -8.60
C LEU A 143 23.01 27.07 -9.95
N SER A 144 23.28 26.06 -10.77
CA SER A 144 22.51 25.84 -11.99
C SER A 144 21.26 25.04 -11.66
N HIS A 145 20.11 25.71 -11.70
CA HIS A 145 18.81 25.08 -11.54
C HIS A 145 18.40 24.28 -12.78
N ALA A 146 17.65 23.21 -12.57
CA ALA A 146 17.01 22.45 -13.62
C ALA A 146 15.87 23.24 -14.25
N SER A 147 15.49 22.86 -15.46
CA SER A 147 14.17 23.24 -16.00
C SER A 147 13.05 22.49 -15.27
N TRP A 148 11.85 23.05 -15.28
CA TRP A 148 10.68 22.38 -14.70
C TRP A 148 10.40 21.01 -15.31
N LEU A 149 10.60 20.87 -16.62
CA LEU A 149 10.43 19.59 -17.30
C LEU A 149 11.46 18.52 -16.84
N GLN A 150 12.72 18.93 -16.64
CA GLN A 150 13.76 18.05 -16.08
C GLN A 150 13.45 17.68 -14.63
N PHE A 151 12.97 18.63 -13.83
CA PHE A 151 12.52 18.37 -12.47
C PHE A 151 11.38 17.35 -12.45
N PHE A 152 10.35 17.53 -13.28
CA PHE A 152 9.22 16.61 -13.36
C PHE A 152 9.64 15.21 -13.81
N GLN A 153 10.51 15.11 -14.80
CA GLN A 153 11.05 13.82 -15.22
C GLN A 153 11.83 13.13 -14.11
N TYR A 154 12.67 13.87 -13.39
CA TYR A 154 13.42 13.34 -12.25
C TYR A 154 12.49 12.83 -11.15
N SER A 155 11.51 13.63 -10.73
CA SER A 155 10.55 13.25 -9.69
C SER A 155 9.67 12.07 -10.11
N ASN A 156 9.22 12.03 -11.37
CA ASN A 156 8.47 10.90 -11.92
C ASN A 156 9.30 9.61 -11.89
N ASN A 157 10.58 9.69 -12.28
CA ASN A 157 11.48 8.54 -12.24
C ASN A 157 11.72 8.03 -10.82
N LEU A 158 11.80 8.91 -9.81
CA LEU A 158 11.91 8.49 -8.41
C LEU A 158 10.70 7.66 -7.98
N ILE A 159 9.49 8.14 -8.28
CA ILE A 159 8.25 7.43 -7.97
C ILE A 159 8.21 6.07 -8.68
N LEU A 160 8.47 6.05 -9.99
CA LEU A 160 8.48 4.81 -10.79
C LEU A 160 9.52 3.80 -10.29
N ASN A 161 10.71 4.27 -9.89
CA ASN A 161 11.74 3.42 -9.32
C ASN A 161 11.30 2.82 -7.97
N SER A 162 10.64 3.59 -7.11
CA SER A 162 10.10 3.08 -5.85
C SER A 162 8.97 2.09 -6.06
N ILE A 163 8.06 2.34 -7.02
CA ILE A 163 7.03 1.37 -7.41
C ILE A 163 7.69 0.07 -7.89
N LYS A 164 8.68 0.18 -8.78
CA LYS A 164 9.41 -0.99 -9.29
C LYS A 164 10.08 -1.79 -8.16
N LYS A 165 10.70 -1.13 -7.18
CA LYS A 165 11.28 -1.81 -6.01
C LYS A 165 10.26 -2.65 -5.25
N VAL A 166 9.03 -2.14 -5.06
CA VAL A 166 7.95 -2.89 -4.40
C VAL A 166 7.47 -4.04 -5.27
N MET A 167 7.19 -3.77 -6.54
CA MET A 167 6.68 -4.77 -7.49
C MET A 167 7.66 -5.93 -7.71
N ASP A 168 8.96 -5.65 -7.74
CA ASP A 168 10.02 -6.65 -7.95
C ASP A 168 10.42 -7.41 -6.68
N SER A 169 9.92 -7.00 -5.50
CA SER A 169 10.36 -7.51 -4.19
C SER A 169 10.02 -8.99 -3.91
N ARG A 170 9.25 -9.66 -4.79
CA ARG A 170 8.71 -11.03 -4.60
C ARG A 170 7.86 -11.22 -3.34
N LEU A 171 7.52 -10.13 -2.64
CA LEU A 171 6.68 -10.17 -1.45
C LEU A 171 5.22 -10.39 -1.86
N PHE A 172 4.44 -10.96 -0.94
CA PHE A 172 2.99 -11.03 -1.12
C PHE A 172 2.40 -9.63 -1.00
N LEU A 173 2.07 -9.04 -2.14
CA LEU A 173 1.32 -7.80 -2.25
C LEU A 173 -0.16 -8.15 -2.46
N ASP A 174 -1.03 -7.46 -1.75
CA ASP A 174 -2.47 -7.62 -1.96
C ASP A 174 -2.87 -7.14 -3.36
N ALA A 175 -3.87 -7.77 -3.96
CA ALA A 175 -4.31 -7.44 -5.33
C ALA A 175 -4.73 -5.97 -5.48
N GLU A 176 -5.34 -5.39 -4.44
CA GLU A 176 -5.71 -3.98 -4.39
C GLU A 176 -4.48 -3.06 -4.45
N LEU A 177 -3.42 -3.40 -3.69
CA LEU A 177 -2.17 -2.64 -3.70
C LEU A 177 -1.48 -2.73 -5.07
N ILE A 178 -1.46 -3.91 -5.69
CA ILE A 178 -0.93 -4.10 -7.05
C ILE A 178 -1.73 -3.24 -8.04
N HIS A 179 -3.05 -3.22 -7.92
CA HIS A 179 -3.92 -2.45 -8.80
C HIS A 179 -3.62 -0.95 -8.74
N ILE A 180 -3.56 -0.35 -7.54
CA ILE A 180 -3.28 1.08 -7.39
C ILE A 180 -1.85 1.43 -7.84
N LEU A 181 -0.86 0.60 -7.55
CA LEU A 181 0.53 0.82 -8.00
C LEU A 181 0.63 0.78 -9.52
N ASN A 182 -0.09 -0.14 -10.17
CA ASN A 182 -0.18 -0.20 -11.62
C ASN A 182 -0.88 1.04 -12.20
N GLN A 183 -1.96 1.53 -11.58
CA GLN A 183 -2.61 2.77 -12.01
C GLN A 183 -1.68 3.97 -11.90
N ILE A 184 -0.91 4.08 -10.81
CA ILE A 184 0.09 5.14 -10.64
C ILE A 184 1.17 5.01 -11.73
N SER A 185 1.72 3.81 -11.94
CA SER A 185 2.79 3.59 -12.92
C SER A 185 2.37 3.91 -14.37
N ASN A 186 1.09 3.72 -14.68
CA ASN A 186 0.51 3.98 -16.00
C ASN A 186 -0.20 5.34 -16.07
N CYS A 187 0.04 6.24 -15.11
CA CYS A 187 -0.54 7.57 -15.13
C CYS A 187 -0.05 8.36 -16.35
N LYS A 188 -1.00 8.97 -17.07
CA LYS A 188 -0.73 9.76 -18.29
C LYS A 188 0.31 10.86 -18.07
N TRP A 189 0.34 11.46 -16.87
CA TRP A 189 1.32 12.47 -16.48
C TRP A 189 2.77 12.01 -16.75
N PHE A 190 3.09 10.75 -16.42
CA PHE A 190 4.43 10.21 -16.62
C PHE A 190 4.80 10.11 -18.10
N SER A 191 3.90 9.55 -18.91
CA SER A 191 4.11 9.41 -20.36
C SER A 191 4.23 10.76 -21.05
N ILE A 192 3.40 11.73 -20.66
CA ILE A 192 3.38 13.07 -21.24
C ILE A 192 4.67 13.83 -20.92
N ILE A 193 5.11 13.83 -19.66
CA ILE A 193 6.38 14.47 -19.27
C ILE A 193 7.57 13.81 -19.97
N GLN A 194 7.59 12.48 -20.09
CA GLN A 194 8.63 11.77 -20.82
C GLN A 194 8.65 12.16 -22.30
N LEU A 195 7.48 12.22 -22.95
CA LEU A 195 7.35 12.62 -24.35
C LEU A 195 7.89 14.04 -24.55
N TYR A 196 7.43 15.00 -23.74
CA TYR A 196 7.88 16.39 -23.89
C TYR A 196 9.36 16.58 -23.59
N SER A 197 9.91 15.85 -22.62
CA SER A 197 11.36 15.89 -22.36
C SER A 197 12.16 15.34 -23.54
N SER A 198 11.65 14.31 -24.22
CA SER A 198 12.32 13.73 -25.40
C SER A 198 12.28 14.64 -26.63
N LEU A 199 11.24 15.47 -26.76
CA LEU A 199 11.02 16.24 -27.97
C LEU A 199 11.95 17.45 -28.11
N ASN A 200 12.61 17.96 -27.05
CA ASN A 200 13.57 19.09 -27.10
C ASN A 200 13.12 20.33 -27.91
N ILE A 201 11.82 20.48 -28.20
CA ILE A 201 11.28 21.65 -28.92
C ILE A 201 10.99 22.71 -27.87
N HIS A 202 11.66 23.86 -27.96
CA HIS A 202 11.29 25.04 -27.17
C HIS A 202 9.97 25.61 -27.68
N LEU A 203 8.86 25.07 -27.17
CA LEU A 203 7.53 25.63 -27.45
C LEU A 203 7.37 26.93 -26.64
N ASN A 204 7.11 28.03 -27.34
CA ASN A 204 6.74 29.30 -26.72
C ASN A 204 5.28 29.21 -26.25
N GLY A 205 5.06 28.84 -24.98
CA GLY A 205 3.74 28.78 -24.36
C GLY A 205 3.71 27.94 -23.07
N SER A 206 2.64 28.11 -22.27
CA SER A 206 2.36 27.28 -21.09
C SER A 206 1.89 25.89 -21.53
N LEU A 207 2.84 24.98 -21.70
CA LEU A 207 2.60 23.60 -22.15
C LEU A 207 1.68 22.80 -21.20
N PHE A 208 1.62 23.20 -19.93
CA PHE A 208 0.81 22.52 -18.91
C PHE A 208 -0.63 22.98 -18.84
N VAL A 209 -0.92 24.24 -19.22
CA VAL A 209 -2.24 24.86 -19.12
C VAL A 209 -2.52 25.64 -20.40
N ASN A 210 -3.57 25.26 -21.11
CA ASN A 210 -4.09 26.07 -22.21
C ASN A 210 -5.12 27.06 -21.65
N SER A 211 -4.87 28.37 -21.79
CA SER A 211 -5.80 29.40 -21.29
C SER A 211 -7.10 29.48 -22.08
N GLN A 212 -7.16 28.85 -23.26
CA GLN A 212 -8.34 28.86 -24.15
C GLN A 212 -9.24 27.62 -24.00
N ASP A 213 -8.75 26.55 -23.35
CA ASP A 213 -9.48 25.29 -23.24
C ASP A 213 -9.61 24.86 -21.77
N ASN A 214 -10.84 24.60 -21.33
CA ASN A 214 -11.14 24.27 -19.94
C ASN A 214 -11.10 22.76 -19.65
N GLU A 215 -11.00 21.92 -20.68
CA GLU A 215 -11.04 20.47 -20.58
C GLU A 215 -9.74 19.82 -21.08
N ASN A 216 -9.31 18.73 -20.46
CA ASN A 216 -8.14 17.91 -20.82
C ASN A 216 -6.81 18.68 -20.87
N GLN A 217 -6.50 19.44 -19.81
CA GLN A 217 -5.18 20.06 -19.65
C GLN A 217 -4.17 19.04 -19.15
N VAL A 218 -2.89 19.21 -19.52
CA VAL A 218 -1.81 18.29 -19.09
C VAL A 218 -1.67 18.26 -17.55
N CYS A 219 -1.95 19.38 -16.87
CA CYS A 219 -1.96 19.42 -15.41
C CYS A 219 -3.14 18.66 -14.77
N ASP A 220 -4.19 18.31 -15.52
CA ASP A 220 -5.28 17.48 -15.01
C ASP A 220 -4.78 16.04 -14.77
N ASP A 221 -3.82 15.57 -15.56
CA ASP A 221 -3.17 14.28 -15.33
C ASP A 221 -2.30 14.30 -14.06
N PHE A 222 -1.71 15.45 -13.71
CA PHE A 222 -1.03 15.63 -12.42
C PHE A 222 -2.05 15.59 -11.25
N TYR A 223 -3.23 16.19 -11.42
CA TYR A 223 -4.32 16.05 -10.45
C TYR A 223 -4.76 14.60 -10.28
N HIS A 224 -4.90 13.85 -11.39
CA HIS A 224 -5.22 12.43 -11.32
C HIS A 224 -4.15 11.63 -10.57
N LEU A 225 -2.86 11.93 -10.79
CA LEU A 225 -1.76 11.32 -10.03
C LEU A 225 -1.89 11.60 -8.53
N LYS A 226 -2.24 12.83 -8.14
CA LYS A 226 -2.51 13.18 -6.73
C LYS A 226 -3.60 12.30 -6.13
N GLU A 227 -4.72 12.15 -6.80
CA GLU A 227 -5.84 11.32 -6.32
C GLU A 227 -5.44 9.84 -6.16
N LEU A 228 -4.67 9.29 -7.09
CA LEU A 228 -4.16 7.92 -6.95
C LEU A 228 -3.23 7.75 -5.74
N ILE A 229 -2.39 8.76 -5.45
CA ILE A 229 -1.47 8.72 -4.31
C ILE A 229 -2.22 8.89 -2.98
N ASN A 230 -3.28 9.71 -2.96
CA ASN A 230 -4.19 9.79 -1.80
C ASN A 230 -4.86 8.43 -1.53
N ASN A 231 -5.32 7.72 -2.58
CA ASN A 231 -5.87 6.38 -2.44
C ASN A 231 -4.83 5.38 -1.92
N LEU A 232 -3.57 5.50 -2.36
CA LEU A 232 -2.46 4.70 -1.85
C LEU A 232 -2.21 4.94 -0.36
N GLU A 233 -2.36 6.17 0.13
CA GLU A 233 -2.24 6.51 1.56
C GLU A 233 -3.32 5.81 2.40
N ILE A 234 -4.56 5.75 1.89
CA ILE A 234 -5.66 5.02 2.54
C ILE A 234 -5.33 3.52 2.63
N ILE A 235 -4.86 2.91 1.54
CA ILE A 235 -4.48 1.49 1.51
C ILE A 235 -3.31 1.22 2.46
N LYS A 236 -2.30 2.09 2.48
CA LYS A 236 -1.18 2.01 3.41
C LYS A 236 -1.65 2.06 4.87
N SER A 237 -2.63 2.89 5.20
CA SER A 237 -3.17 2.96 6.57
C SER A 237 -3.74 1.62 7.05
N ASN A 238 -4.30 0.81 6.13
CA ASN A 238 -4.76 -0.55 6.43
C ASN A 238 -3.60 -1.53 6.62
N LEU A 239 -2.56 -1.42 5.80
CA LEU A 239 -1.32 -2.20 5.91
C LEU A 239 -0.61 -1.93 7.26
N ASP A 240 -0.57 -0.67 7.68
CA ASP A 240 0.08 -0.23 8.93
C ASP A 240 -0.61 -0.82 10.17
N ARG A 241 -1.87 -1.27 10.08
CA ARG A 241 -2.53 -1.99 11.19
C ARG A 241 -1.85 -3.32 11.53
N PHE A 242 -1.17 -3.94 10.57
CA PHE A 242 -0.38 -5.16 10.80
C PHE A 242 1.00 -4.85 11.40
N ILE A 243 1.47 -3.61 11.27
CA ILE A 243 2.70 -3.09 11.89
C ILE A 243 2.35 -2.61 13.31
N ILE A 244 1.91 -3.54 14.16
CA ILE A 244 1.62 -3.24 15.56
C ILE A 244 2.92 -2.83 16.27
N LYS A 245 2.95 -1.61 16.81
CA LYS A 245 3.94 -1.11 17.79
C LYS A 245 3.56 -1.53 19.21
#